data_AF-A0A1I1M7Y9-F1
#
_entry.id   AF-A0A1I1M7Y9-F1
#
_cell.length_a   1.000
_cell.length_b   1.000
_cell.length_c   1.000
_cell.angle_alpha   90.00
_cell.angle_beta   90.00
_cell.angle_gamma   90.00
#
_symmetry.space_group_name_H-M   'P 1'
#
loop_
_entity.id
_entity.type
_entity.pdbx_description
1 polymer ?
#
loop_
_entity_poly.entity_id
_entity_poly.type
_entity_poly.pdbx_seq_one_letter_code
_entity_poly.pdbx_strand_id
1 'polypeptide(L)'
;MNKIATFEIGARCLFNLRNERFFLLVEDEVEVPSQGVELDPVNVYKIDEQIFNAIKNEGDVQVCVPVNALPVVPPGFELERKCIFTANNIHWAVFELENGTQELILLTITAALFNSLKNFGVRECEPQRLI
;
A
#
# COMPACT_ATOMS: atom_id res chain seq x y z
N MET A 1 -27.43 15.16 4.85
CA MET A 1 -27.38 13.86 5.56
C MET A 1 -26.09 13.88 6.37
N ASN A 2 -26.12 13.59 7.67
CA ASN A 2 -24.87 13.41 8.41
C ASN A 2 -24.24 12.11 7.90
N LYS A 3 -23.02 12.16 7.32
CA LYS A 3 -22.26 10.95 7.00
C LYS A 3 -22.07 10.17 8.32
N ILE A 4 -22.40 8.88 8.28
CA ILE A 4 -22.12 7.93 9.36
C ILE A 4 -20.63 7.57 9.27
N ALA A 5 -20.03 7.11 10.37
CA ALA A 5 -18.68 6.56 10.31
C ALA A 5 -18.61 5.35 9.35
N THR A 6 -17.56 5.27 8.55
CA THR A 6 -17.31 4.18 7.60
C THR A 6 -16.06 3.40 8.00
N PHE A 7 -16.06 2.12 7.66
CA PHE A 7 -14.93 1.20 7.83
C PHE A 7 -14.88 0.35 6.57
N GLU A 8 -13.95 0.67 5.68
CA GLU A 8 -13.89 0.12 4.33
C GLU A 8 -12.49 -0.39 4.02
N ILE A 9 -12.40 -1.22 2.99
CA ILE A 9 -11.12 -1.63 2.42
C ILE A 9 -10.88 -0.75 1.20
N GLY A 10 -9.80 0.02 1.25
CA GLY A 10 -9.38 0.93 0.20
C GLY A 10 -8.57 0.25 -0.89
N ALA A 11 -7.50 0.90 -1.33
CA ALA A 11 -6.56 0.35 -2.30
C ALA A 11 -5.91 -0.95 -1.82
N ARG A 12 -5.77 -1.90 -2.74
CA ARG A 12 -5.26 -3.25 -2.43
C ARG A 12 -4.47 -3.84 -3.59
N CYS A 13 -3.37 -4.51 -3.29
CA CYS A 13 -2.64 -5.25 -4.30
C CYS A 13 -1.82 -6.41 -3.77
N LEU A 14 -1.60 -7.37 -4.66
CA LEU A 14 -0.69 -8.48 -4.48
C LEU A 14 0.71 -8.08 -4.95
N PHE A 15 1.73 -8.42 -4.17
CA PHE A 15 3.13 -8.18 -4.53
C PHE A 15 3.94 -9.46 -4.33
N ASN A 16 4.65 -9.90 -5.38
CA ASN A 16 5.61 -11.00 -5.29
C ASN A 16 7.04 -10.46 -5.42
N LEU A 17 7.86 -10.73 -4.41
CA LEU A 17 9.29 -10.46 -4.48
C LEU A 17 10.01 -11.68 -5.03
N ARG A 18 10.52 -11.57 -6.27
CA ARG A 18 11.34 -12.59 -6.94
C ARG A 18 10.70 -13.98 -7.04
N ASN A 19 9.37 -14.07 -7.06
CA ASN A 19 8.61 -15.33 -7.02
C ASN A 19 8.89 -16.21 -5.78
N GLU A 20 9.45 -15.64 -4.71
CA GLU A 20 9.84 -16.40 -3.50
C GLU A 20 9.11 -15.93 -2.25
N ARG A 21 8.68 -14.66 -2.22
CA ARG A 21 7.97 -14.07 -1.09
C ARG A 21 6.75 -13.33 -1.59
N PHE A 22 5.64 -13.56 -0.92
CA PHE A 22 4.34 -13.09 -1.37
C PHE A 22 3.75 -12.16 -0.32
N PHE A 23 3.17 -11.07 -0.79
CA PHE A 23 2.62 -10.03 0.04
C PHE A 23 1.24 -9.63 -0.46
N LEU A 24 0.37 -9.28 0.48
CA LEU A 24 -0.88 -8.58 0.25
C LEU A 24 -0.76 -7.22 0.92
N LEU A 25 -0.93 -6.15 0.15
CA LEU A 25 -1.03 -4.78 0.65
C LEU A 25 -2.50 -4.39 0.63
N VAL A 26 -2.99 -3.87 1.75
CA VAL A 26 -4.39 -3.48 1.95
C VAL A 26 -4.42 -2.18 2.71
N GLU A 27 -5.13 -1.20 2.16
CA GLU A 27 -5.54 -0.01 2.87
C GLU A 27 -6.81 -0.26 3.67
N ASP A 28 -6.79 0.10 4.94
CA ASP A 28 -7.99 0.19 5.76
C ASP A 28 -8.44 1.66 5.77
N GLU A 29 -9.67 1.96 5.38
CA GLU A 29 -10.23 3.31 5.39
C GLU A 29 -11.22 3.46 6.55
N VAL A 30 -10.98 4.44 7.43
CA VAL A 30 -11.85 4.79 8.54
C VAL A 30 -12.14 6.30 8.52
N GLU A 31 -13.36 6.66 8.13
CA GLU A 31 -13.84 8.04 8.24
C GLU A 31 -14.81 8.18 9.43
N VAL A 32 -14.62 9.20 10.27
CA VAL A 32 -15.65 9.69 11.20
C VAL A 32 -15.87 11.18 10.93
N PRO A 33 -16.66 11.53 9.89
CA PRO A 33 -16.74 12.90 9.40
C PRO A 33 -17.27 13.90 10.44
N SER A 34 -18.16 13.44 11.32
CA SER A 34 -18.69 14.27 12.42
C SER A 34 -17.63 14.70 13.44
N GLN A 35 -16.47 14.05 13.46
CA GLN A 35 -15.35 14.35 14.34
C GLN A 35 -14.09 14.79 13.56
N GLY A 36 -14.16 14.87 12.23
CA GLY A 36 -13.00 15.18 11.38
C GLY A 36 -11.87 14.16 11.49
N VAL A 37 -12.20 12.88 11.76
CA VAL A 37 -11.21 11.79 11.82
C VAL A 37 -11.20 11.08 10.48
N GLU A 38 -9.99 10.85 9.98
CA GLU A 38 -9.69 10.09 8.77
C GLU A 38 -8.43 9.28 9.06
N LEU A 39 -8.51 7.97 8.84
CA LEU A 39 -7.40 7.04 8.95
C LEU A 39 -7.44 6.11 7.75
N ASP A 40 -6.34 6.04 7.03
CA ASP A 40 -6.20 5.33 5.76
C ASP A 40 -4.88 4.49 5.72
N PRO A 41 -4.52 3.75 6.80
CA PRO A 41 -3.26 3.04 6.83
C PRO A 41 -3.20 1.90 5.80
N VAL A 42 -2.16 1.91 4.96
CA VAL A 42 -1.74 0.69 4.25
C VAL A 42 -1.06 -0.28 5.21
N ASN A 43 -1.52 -1.53 5.21
CA ASN A 43 -0.94 -2.66 5.92
C ASN A 43 -0.30 -3.63 4.92
N VAL A 44 0.82 -4.24 5.32
CA VAL A 44 1.57 -5.19 4.49
C VAL A 44 1.55 -6.55 5.17
N TYR A 45 0.90 -7.52 4.54
CA TYR A 45 0.80 -8.89 5.03
C TYR A 45 1.71 -9.80 4.21
N LYS A 46 2.58 -10.55 4.89
CA LYS A 46 3.27 -11.70 4.33
C LYS A 46 2.28 -12.87 4.28
N ILE A 47 2.12 -13.41 3.09
CA ILE A 47 1.26 -14.56 2.79
C ILE A 47 2.10 -15.65 2.13
N ASP A 48 1.58 -16.87 2.09
CA ASP A 48 2.19 -17.95 1.30
C ASP A 48 1.75 -17.89 -0.17
N GLU A 49 2.41 -18.70 -1.00
CA GLU A 49 2.13 -18.80 -2.44
C GLU A 49 0.71 -19.31 -2.72
N GLN A 50 0.18 -20.20 -1.87
CA GLN A 50 -1.15 -20.77 -2.05
C GLN A 50 -2.22 -19.70 -1.90
N ILE A 51 -2.13 -18.88 -0.86
CA ILE A 51 -3.04 -17.75 -0.61
C ILE A 51 -2.88 -16.68 -1.68
N PHE A 52 -1.64 -16.34 -2.06
CA PHE A 52 -1.37 -15.39 -3.13
C PHE A 52 -2.08 -15.80 -4.43
N ASN A 53 -1.91 -17.06 -4.85
CA ASN A 53 -2.52 -17.57 -6.06
C ASN A 53 -4.04 -17.68 -5.94
N ALA A 54 -4.57 -18.03 -4.76
CA ALA A 54 -6.01 -18.04 -4.52
C ALA A 54 -6.62 -16.64 -4.73
N ILE A 55 -6.07 -15.60 -4.08
CA ILE A 55 -6.55 -14.22 -4.22
C ILE A 55 -6.38 -13.74 -5.66
N LYS A 56 -5.23 -14.02 -6.29
CA LYS A 56 -4.96 -13.63 -7.68
C LYS A 56 -5.99 -14.22 -8.66
N ASN A 57 -6.40 -15.47 -8.43
CA ASN A 57 -7.30 -16.18 -9.32
C ASN A 57 -8.76 -15.69 -9.24
N GLU A 58 -9.17 -15.03 -8.15
CA GLU A 58 -10.47 -14.35 -8.06
C GLU A 58 -10.55 -13.15 -9.01
N GLY A 59 -9.41 -12.53 -9.34
CA GLY A 59 -9.29 -11.46 -10.34
C GLY A 59 -9.66 -10.05 -9.86
N ASP A 60 -10.11 -9.90 -8.61
CA ASP A 60 -10.46 -8.59 -8.02
C ASP A 60 -9.23 -7.80 -7.54
N VAL A 61 -8.14 -8.49 -7.16
CA VAL A 61 -6.93 -7.86 -6.63
C VAL A 61 -5.80 -7.89 -7.67
N GLN A 62 -5.34 -6.69 -8.06
CA GLN A 62 -4.26 -6.51 -9.03
C GLN A 62 -2.91 -6.97 -8.46
N VAL A 63 -1.99 -7.39 -9.34
CA VAL A 63 -0.59 -7.63 -8.98
C VAL A 63 0.21 -6.35 -9.21
N CYS A 64 0.65 -5.72 -8.13
CA CYS A 64 1.56 -4.58 -8.16
C CYS A 64 2.92 -4.96 -8.72
N VAL A 65 3.38 -4.24 -9.75
CA VAL A 65 4.75 -4.33 -10.26
C VAL A 65 5.55 -3.16 -9.70
N PRO A 66 6.64 -3.40 -8.93
CA PRO A 66 7.46 -2.31 -8.44
C PRO A 66 8.07 -1.48 -9.57
N VAL A 67 8.08 -0.16 -9.37
CA VAL A 67 8.65 0.81 -10.31
C VAL A 67 9.93 1.42 -9.73
N ASN A 68 10.78 1.94 -10.61
CA ASN A 68 12.01 2.65 -10.22
C ASN A 68 11.89 4.18 -10.30
N ALA A 69 10.75 4.67 -10.80
CA ALA A 69 10.39 6.08 -10.85
C ALA A 69 8.89 6.20 -10.67
N LEU A 70 8.43 7.29 -10.04
CA LEU A 70 7.01 7.56 -9.91
C LEU A 70 6.39 7.82 -11.29
N PRO A 71 5.13 7.40 -11.52
CA PRO A 71 4.43 7.70 -12.75
C PRO A 71 4.12 9.21 -12.85
N VAL A 72 3.80 9.66 -14.05
CA VAL A 72 3.22 11.00 -14.23
C VAL A 72 1.82 10.99 -13.63
N VAL A 73 1.58 11.88 -12.67
CA VAL A 73 0.26 12.04 -12.04
C VAL A 73 -0.70 12.70 -13.06
N PRO A 74 -1.79 12.03 -13.48
CA PRO A 74 -2.74 12.62 -14.42
C PRO A 74 -3.49 13.81 -13.78
N PRO A 75 -4.02 14.75 -14.58
CA PRO A 75 -4.82 15.85 -14.05
C PRO A 75 -6.03 15.34 -13.23
N GLY A 76 -6.21 15.89 -12.04
CA GLY A 76 -7.29 15.51 -11.12
C GLY A 76 -6.99 14.28 -10.27
N PHE A 77 -5.79 13.71 -10.34
CA PHE A 77 -5.33 12.68 -9.43
C PHE A 77 -4.39 13.28 -8.37
N GLU A 78 -4.40 12.68 -7.19
CA GLU A 78 -3.44 12.94 -6.13
C GLU A 78 -2.56 11.71 -5.91
N LEU A 79 -1.28 11.95 -5.63
CA LEU A 79 -0.34 10.87 -5.33
C LEU A 79 0.07 11.00 -3.87
N GLU A 80 -0.60 10.23 -3.03
CA GLU A 80 -0.35 10.21 -1.61
C GLU A 80 0.68 9.15 -1.24
N ARG A 81 1.59 9.49 -0.32
CA ARG A 81 2.54 8.51 0.21
C ARG A 81 2.00 7.92 1.51
N LYS A 82 1.57 6.66 1.46
CA LYS A 82 0.99 5.95 2.59
C LYS A 82 2.02 5.46 3.61
N CYS A 83 3.13 4.84 3.16
CA CYS A 83 4.17 4.33 4.06
C CYS A 83 5.49 3.97 3.36
N ILE A 84 6.50 3.56 4.13
CA ILE A 84 7.71 2.91 3.65
C ILE A 84 7.83 1.51 4.27
N PHE A 85 8.39 0.54 3.56
CA PHE A 85 8.70 -0.77 4.15
C PHE A 85 9.98 -1.38 3.60
N THR A 86 10.52 -2.34 4.35
CA THR A 86 11.70 -3.11 3.98
C THR A 86 11.37 -4.59 3.96
N ALA A 87 11.83 -5.30 2.93
CA ALA A 87 11.79 -6.75 2.84
C ALA A 87 13.02 -7.25 2.09
N ASN A 88 13.72 -8.23 2.69
CA ASN A 88 14.91 -8.86 2.10
C ASN A 88 16.00 -7.84 1.67
N ASN A 89 16.24 -6.82 2.50
CA ASN A 89 17.19 -5.72 2.26
C ASN A 89 16.88 -4.85 1.04
N ILE A 90 15.65 -4.89 0.53
CA ILE A 90 15.14 -3.96 -0.48
C ILE A 90 14.12 -3.06 0.23
N HIS A 91 14.10 -1.79 -0.18
CA HIS A 91 13.29 -0.74 0.42
C HIS A 91 12.28 -0.22 -0.59
N TRP A 92 11.05 0.02 -0.12
CA TRP A 92 10.00 0.60 -0.93
C TRP A 92 9.34 1.78 -0.23
N ALA A 93 8.89 2.75 -1.02
CA ALA A 93 7.85 3.69 -0.64
C ALA A 93 6.55 3.26 -1.34
N VAL A 94 5.47 3.21 -0.57
CA VAL A 94 4.13 2.90 -1.05
C VAL A 94 3.40 4.21 -1.25
N PHE A 95 2.86 4.38 -2.44
CA PHE A 95 1.98 5.49 -2.77
C PHE A 95 0.62 4.95 -3.17
N GLU A 96 -0.40 5.76 -2.99
CA GLU A 96 -1.69 5.59 -3.64
C GLU A 96 -1.88 6.68 -4.68
N LEU A 97 -2.35 6.30 -5.86
CA LEU A 97 -2.78 7.22 -6.91
C LEU A 97 -4.31 7.35 -6.86
N GLU A 98 -4.76 8.41 -6.23
CA GLU A 98 -6.16 8.64 -5.90
C GLU A 98 -6.88 9.50 -6.95
N ASN A 99 -7.93 8.93 -7.52
CA ASN A 99 -9.05 9.61 -8.20
C ASN A 99 -10.23 8.62 -8.31
N GLY A 100 -10.51 7.90 -7.22
CA GLY A 100 -11.47 6.79 -7.19
C GLY A 100 -10.99 5.47 -7.83
N THR A 101 -9.75 5.40 -8.33
CA THR A 101 -9.13 4.19 -8.90
C THR A 101 -8.43 3.29 -7.87
N GLN A 102 -8.17 3.78 -6.66
CA GLN A 102 -7.60 2.99 -5.54
C GLN A 102 -6.38 2.14 -5.94
N GLU A 103 -5.37 2.75 -6.58
CA GLU A 103 -4.18 2.05 -7.09
C GLU A 103 -2.96 2.27 -6.20
N LEU A 104 -2.39 1.18 -5.68
CA LEU A 104 -1.12 1.20 -4.95
C LEU A 104 0.09 1.13 -5.90
N ILE A 105 1.06 2.00 -5.68
CA ILE A 105 2.34 2.05 -6.39
C ILE A 105 3.48 1.71 -5.42
N LEU A 106 4.27 0.70 -5.76
CA LEU A 106 5.49 0.34 -5.02
C LEU A 106 6.71 0.96 -5.71
N LEU A 107 7.21 2.07 -5.18
CA LEU A 107 8.46 2.67 -5.64
C LEU A 107 9.64 2.02 -4.94
N THR A 108 10.55 1.41 -5.69
CA THR A 108 11.83 0.94 -5.14
C THR A 108 12.69 2.15 -4.78
N ILE A 109 13.19 2.22 -3.55
CA ILE A 109 13.99 3.33 -3.05
C ILE A 109 15.34 2.87 -2.50
N THR A 110 16.30 3.80 -2.41
CA THR A 110 17.61 3.52 -1.82
C THR A 110 17.50 3.46 -0.29
N ALA A 111 18.44 2.76 0.36
CA ALA A 111 18.54 2.77 1.83
C ALA A 111 18.74 4.19 2.40
N ALA A 112 19.48 5.05 1.68
CA ALA A 112 19.66 6.45 2.08
C ALA A 112 18.34 7.22 2.07
N LEU A 113 17.53 7.05 1.02
CA LEU A 113 16.20 7.66 0.94
C LEU A 113 15.27 7.07 2.01
N PHE A 114 15.24 5.75 2.20
CA PHE A 114 14.44 5.11 3.23
C PHE A 114 14.73 5.68 4.63
N ASN A 115 16.01 5.78 5.01
CA ASN A 115 16.42 6.35 6.30
C ASN A 115 16.08 7.83 6.42
N SER A 116 16.24 8.59 5.33
CA SER A 116 15.82 10.01 5.29
C SER A 116 14.32 10.14 5.56
N LEU A 117 13.49 9.37 4.85
CA LEU A 117 12.03 9.37 5.03
C LEU A 117 11.63 8.97 6.45
N LYS A 118 12.24 7.91 7.00
CA LYS A 118 12.02 7.49 8.38
C LYS A 118 12.35 8.60 9.38
N ASN A 119 13.46 9.31 9.19
CA ASN A 119 13.85 10.45 10.05
C ASN A 119 12.90 11.65 9.93
N PHE A 120 12.21 11.81 8.80
CA PHE A 120 11.14 12.79 8.63
C PHE A 120 9.78 12.35 9.20
N GLY A 121 9.73 11.21 9.88
CA GLY A 121 8.50 10.72 10.53
C GLY A 121 7.55 9.98 9.60
N VAL A 122 8.00 9.56 8.41
CA VAL A 122 7.18 8.71 7.53
C VAL A 122 6.94 7.38 8.20
N ARG A 123 5.66 6.95 8.22
CA ARG A 123 5.25 5.67 8.80
C ARG A 123 5.97 4.50 8.13
N GLU A 124 6.52 3.62 8.95
CA GLU A 124 7.04 2.33 8.51
C GLU A 124 5.90 1.29 8.59
N CYS A 125 5.52 0.70 7.46
CA CYS A 125 4.55 -0.39 7.41
C CYS A 125 5.29 -1.73 7.54
N GLU A 126 5.44 -2.20 8.78
CA GLU A 126 6.16 -3.45 9.07
C GLU A 126 5.40 -4.67 8.50
N PRO A 127 6.03 -5.49 7.63
CA PRO A 127 5.33 -6.63 7.06
C PRO A 127 4.99 -7.70 8.09
N GLN A 128 3.70 -7.87 8.37
CA GLN A 128 3.14 -8.77 9.37
C GLN A 128 3.02 -10.19 8.80
N ARG A 129 3.24 -11.23 9.59
CA ARG A 129 2.91 -12.60 9.17
C ARG A 129 1.44 -12.85 9.48
N LEU A 130 0.66 -13.21 8.46
CA LEU A 130 -0.75 -13.55 8.66
C LEU A 130 -0.92 -14.98 9.21
N ILE A 131 0.13 -15.82 9.14
CA ILE A 131 0.15 -17.24 9.53
C ILE A 131 1.56 -17.66 9.98
#